data_AF-A0A444YLI9-F1
#
_entry.id   AF-A0A444YLI9-F1
#
_cell.length_a   1.000
_cell.length_b   1.000
_cell.length_c   1.000
_cell.angle_alpha   90.00
_cell.angle_beta   90.00
_cell.angle_gamma   90.00
#
_symmetry.space_group_name_H-M   'P 1'
#
loop_
_entity.id
_entity.type
_entity.pdbx_description
1 polymer ?
#
loop_
_entity_poly.entity_id
_entity_poly.type
_entity_poly.pdbx_seq_one_letter_code
_entity_poly.pdbx_strand_id
1 'polypeptide(L)'
;MPYSKFILPKSSKLWVMTSVQGAWKRYKTRIKKKHFELYSGNIEDMLVNRPLEIPEIQFRKLIAYWSIPTVKAMCVINFENRKKQQWRHKMGPINLARVRVDLREKKENKEEPNQAEIFVATRNGLKGKTLDVETQAVIKLEKLLLMHFKKFLVKRIQEETVTKTSLKKNKEIDEIKKQSEEKVTALKTELDDHKQRLQGLEDIVKLMLQQTSPVSE
;
A
#
# COMPACT_ATOMS: atom_id res chain seq x y z
N MET A 1 0.05 -28.12 44.07
CA MET A 1 0.64 -28.82 42.90
C MET A 1 0.64 -27.89 41.68
N PRO A 2 1.72 -27.16 41.36
CA PRO A 2 1.69 -26.06 40.38
C PRO A 2 2.13 -26.47 38.96
N TYR A 3 1.69 -27.61 38.42
CA TYR A 3 2.12 -28.09 37.09
C TYR A 3 1.00 -28.47 36.11
N SER A 4 -0.28 -28.38 36.49
CA SER A 4 -1.38 -28.71 35.56
C SER A 4 -1.50 -27.74 34.37
N LYS A 5 -0.95 -26.52 34.48
CA LYS A 5 -1.07 -25.46 33.47
C LYS A 5 -0.23 -25.70 32.20
N PHE A 6 0.72 -26.64 32.23
CA PHE A 6 1.65 -26.91 31.11
C PHE A 6 1.46 -28.28 30.46
N ILE A 7 0.37 -28.98 30.77
CA ILE A 7 0.04 -30.24 30.11
C ILE A 7 -0.54 -29.93 28.73
N LEU A 8 0.31 -30.00 27.71
CA LEU A 8 -0.10 -29.77 26.32
C LEU A 8 -0.65 -31.07 25.70
N PRO A 9 -1.72 -31.00 24.89
CA PRO A 9 -2.22 -32.16 24.17
C PRO A 9 -1.17 -32.68 23.18
N LYS A 10 -1.20 -33.99 22.89
CA LYS A 10 -0.22 -34.63 21.98
C LYS A 10 -0.18 -33.97 20.59
N SER A 11 -1.30 -33.40 20.12
CA SER A 11 -1.40 -32.63 18.88
C SER A 11 -0.48 -31.39 18.85
N SER A 12 -0.16 -30.80 20.01
CA SER A 12 0.72 -29.65 20.11
C SER A 12 2.21 -29.99 19.98
N LYS A 13 2.58 -31.28 19.99
CA LYS A 13 3.99 -31.72 19.94
C LYS A 13 4.75 -31.10 18.77
N LEU A 14 4.16 -31.07 17.57
CA LEU A 14 4.80 -30.51 16.39
C LEU A 14 5.11 -29.02 16.57
N TRP A 15 4.12 -28.24 17.01
CA TRP A 15 4.28 -26.80 17.25
C TRP A 15 5.35 -26.51 18.30
N VAL A 16 5.38 -27.28 19.40
CA VAL A 16 6.40 -27.17 20.44
C VAL A 16 7.78 -27.45 19.86
N MET A 17 7.94 -28.54 19.13
CA MET A 17 9.24 -28.92 18.55
C MET A 17 9.74 -27.86 17.55
N THR A 18 8.87 -27.32 16.68
CA THR A 18 9.24 -26.24 15.76
C THR A 18 9.66 -24.97 16.51
N SER A 19 8.96 -24.63 17.59
CA SER A 19 9.26 -23.46 18.41
C SER A 19 10.60 -23.60 19.14
N VAL A 20 10.84 -24.76 19.75
CA VAL A 20 12.11 -25.10 20.40
C VAL A 20 13.26 -25.08 19.39
N GLN A 21 13.08 -25.68 18.20
CA GLN A 21 14.08 -25.62 17.14
C GLN A 21 14.40 -24.17 16.72
N GLY A 22 13.38 -23.32 16.58
CA GLY A 22 13.56 -21.91 16.26
C GLY A 22 14.28 -21.13 17.36
N ALA A 23 13.98 -21.41 18.62
CA ALA A 23 14.68 -20.83 19.77
C ALA A 23 16.14 -21.29 19.81
N TRP A 24 16.39 -22.58 19.59
CA TRP A 24 17.73 -23.16 19.56
C TRP A 24 18.58 -22.60 18.42
N LYS A 25 18.02 -22.44 17.22
CA LYS A 25 18.71 -21.77 16.09
C LYS A 25 19.16 -20.36 16.49
N ARG A 26 18.26 -19.55 17.06
CA ARG A 26 18.57 -18.18 17.52
C ARG A 26 19.60 -18.16 18.64
N TYR A 27 19.54 -19.12 19.57
CA TYR A 27 20.54 -19.26 20.62
C TYR A 27 21.93 -19.55 20.02
N LYS A 28 22.06 -20.57 19.17
CA LYS A 28 23.34 -20.89 18.50
C LYS A 28 23.92 -19.73 17.71
N THR A 29 23.09 -18.96 17.00
CA THR A 29 23.55 -17.74 16.29
C THR A 29 24.15 -16.72 17.25
N ARG A 30 23.50 -16.47 18.41
CA ARG A 30 24.03 -15.55 19.43
C ARG A 30 25.34 -16.05 20.02
N ILE A 31 25.42 -17.36 20.31
CA ILE A 31 26.64 -17.96 20.84
C ILE A 31 27.79 -17.87 19.85
N LYS A 32 27.55 -18.23 18.58
CA LYS A 32 28.56 -18.12 17.52
C LYS A 32 29.11 -16.69 17.42
N LYS A 33 28.23 -15.67 17.40
CA LYS A 33 28.65 -14.27 17.32
C LYS A 33 29.49 -13.83 18.52
N LYS A 34 29.07 -14.18 19.75
CA LYS A 34 29.72 -13.72 20.98
C LYS A 34 30.99 -14.48 21.35
N HIS A 35 31.06 -15.77 21.05
CA HIS A 35 32.10 -16.66 21.60
C HIS A 35 32.98 -17.31 20.54
N PHE A 36 32.57 -17.32 19.27
CA PHE A 36 33.37 -17.88 18.17
C PHE A 36 33.92 -16.78 17.25
N GLU A 37 33.06 -15.88 16.76
CA GLU A 37 33.49 -14.81 15.84
C GLU A 37 34.32 -13.73 16.56
N LEU A 38 34.02 -13.44 17.83
CA LEU A 38 34.75 -12.43 18.61
C LEU A 38 36.19 -12.85 18.97
N TYR A 39 36.42 -14.14 19.19
CA TYR A 39 37.71 -14.71 19.61
C TYR A 39 38.33 -15.58 18.50
N SER A 40 38.01 -15.29 17.24
CA SER A 40 38.36 -16.14 16.08
C SER A 40 39.86 -16.40 15.86
N GLY A 41 40.73 -15.67 16.57
CA GLY A 41 42.19 -15.79 16.50
C GLY A 41 42.78 -16.93 17.34
N ASN A 42 42.10 -17.39 18.40
CA ASN A 42 42.65 -18.39 19.31
C ASN A 42 41.54 -19.29 19.90
N ILE A 43 41.72 -20.62 19.78
CA ILE A 43 40.77 -21.61 20.29
C ILE A 43 40.74 -21.60 21.82
N GLU A 44 41.89 -21.39 22.48
CA GLU A 44 41.95 -21.36 23.94
C GLU A 44 41.12 -20.20 24.51
N ASP A 45 41.19 -19.02 23.89
CA ASP A 45 40.37 -17.87 24.29
C ASP A 45 38.88 -18.13 24.11
N MET A 46 38.47 -18.89 23.08
CA MET A 46 37.08 -19.31 22.92
C MET A 46 36.63 -20.24 24.05
N LEU A 47 37.49 -21.17 24.47
CA LEU A 47 37.19 -22.14 25.53
C LEU A 47 37.11 -21.47 26.90
N VAL A 48 38.00 -20.51 27.19
CA VAL A 48 37.96 -19.69 28.41
C VAL A 48 36.68 -18.86 28.46
N ASN A 49 36.31 -18.23 27.34
CA ASN A 49 35.11 -17.40 27.25
C ASN A 49 33.84 -18.20 26.93
N ARG A 50 33.81 -19.51 27.14
CA ARG A 50 32.65 -20.37 26.85
C ARG A 50 31.44 -19.97 27.72
N PRO A 51 30.21 -20.01 27.17
CA PRO A 51 28.99 -19.94 27.99
C PRO A 51 28.96 -21.05 29.05
N LEU A 52 28.70 -20.69 30.30
CA LEU A 52 28.65 -21.64 31.42
C LEU A 52 27.55 -22.69 31.25
N GLU A 53 26.48 -22.36 30.52
CA GLU A 53 25.36 -23.28 30.30
C GLU A 53 25.68 -24.40 29.30
N ILE A 54 26.77 -24.27 28.54
CA ILE A 54 27.17 -25.25 27.53
C ILE A 54 28.35 -26.06 28.06
N PRO A 55 28.24 -27.40 28.16
CA PRO A 55 29.37 -28.25 28.50
C PRO A 55 30.53 -28.07 27.52
N GLU A 56 31.75 -28.08 28.03
CA GLU A 56 32.96 -27.84 27.23
C GLU A 56 33.07 -28.76 26.02
N ILE A 57 32.80 -30.05 26.23
CA ILE A 57 32.87 -31.08 25.19
C ILE A 57 31.92 -30.74 24.03
N GLN A 58 30.73 -30.21 24.33
CA GLN A 58 29.78 -29.80 23.31
C GLN A 58 30.23 -28.53 22.59
N PHE A 59 30.82 -27.59 23.33
CA PHE A 59 31.33 -26.35 22.74
C PHE A 59 32.54 -26.59 21.82
N ARG A 60 33.47 -27.47 22.21
CA ARG A 60 34.58 -27.93 21.34
C ARG A 60 34.07 -28.51 20.03
N LYS A 61 33.02 -29.35 20.08
CA LYS A 61 32.38 -29.90 18.86
C LYS A 61 31.78 -28.79 17.98
N LEU A 62 31.20 -27.75 18.57
CA LEU A 62 30.68 -26.60 17.82
C LEU A 62 31.79 -25.78 17.16
N ILE A 63 32.88 -25.50 17.89
CA ILE A 63 34.05 -24.82 17.34
C ILE A 63 34.61 -25.61 16.15
N ALA A 64 34.81 -26.92 16.32
CA ALA A 64 35.30 -27.79 15.26
C ALA A 64 34.39 -27.72 14.02
N TYR A 65 33.06 -27.83 14.21
CA TYR A 65 32.09 -27.73 13.13
C TYR A 65 32.12 -26.37 12.41
N TRP A 66 32.17 -25.26 13.15
CA TRP A 66 32.22 -23.91 12.57
C TRP A 66 33.57 -23.59 11.92
N SER A 67 34.63 -24.30 12.30
CA SER A 67 35.95 -24.19 11.70
C SER A 67 36.11 -24.92 10.38
N ILE A 68 35.20 -25.86 10.05
CA ILE A 68 35.25 -26.61 8.78
C ILE A 68 35.24 -25.64 7.58
N PRO A 69 36.21 -25.73 6.65
CA PRO A 69 36.30 -24.81 5.50
C PRO A 69 35.05 -24.77 4.63
N THR A 70 34.43 -25.92 4.36
CA THR A 70 33.19 -26.01 3.57
C THR A 70 32.03 -25.29 4.26
N VAL A 71 31.91 -25.41 5.58
CA VAL A 71 30.90 -24.70 6.38
C VAL A 71 31.14 -23.19 6.35
N LYS A 72 32.39 -22.74 6.47
CA LYS A 72 32.75 -21.32 6.34
C LYS A 72 32.39 -20.76 4.96
N ALA A 73 32.79 -21.45 3.89
CA ALA A 73 32.49 -21.05 2.52
C ALA A 73 30.98 -20.92 2.29
N MET A 74 30.18 -21.92 2.71
CA MET A 74 28.72 -21.85 2.64
C MET A 74 28.14 -20.68 3.44
N CYS A 75 28.69 -20.36 4.61
CA CYS A 75 28.25 -19.21 5.40
C CYS A 75 28.49 -17.88 4.66
N VAL A 76 29.66 -17.72 4.05
CA VAL A 76 30.02 -16.51 3.28
C VAL A 76 29.06 -16.33 2.10
N ILE A 77 28.86 -17.38 1.30
CA ILE A 77 27.94 -17.36 0.15
C ILE A 77 26.52 -17.00 0.60
N ASN A 78 26.02 -17.62 1.67
CA ASN A 78 24.67 -17.33 2.19
C ASN A 78 24.54 -15.90 2.71
N PHE A 79 25.59 -15.36 3.33
CA PHE A 79 25.64 -13.98 3.79
C PHE A 79 25.60 -12.99 2.62
N GLU A 80 26.39 -13.23 1.57
CA GLU A 80 26.39 -12.42 0.36
C GLU A 80 25.05 -12.48 -0.37
N ASN A 81 24.48 -13.68 -0.54
CA ASN A 81 23.16 -13.86 -1.13
C ASN A 81 22.09 -13.11 -0.33
N ARG A 82 22.20 -13.11 0.99
CA ARG A 82 21.28 -12.36 1.84
C ARG A 82 21.44 -10.85 1.68
N LYS A 83 22.67 -10.33 1.55
CA LYS A 83 22.92 -8.91 1.27
C LYS A 83 22.35 -8.46 -0.07
N LYS A 84 22.37 -9.33 -1.09
CA LYS A 84 21.79 -9.06 -2.41
C LYS A 84 20.26 -9.00 -2.42
N GLN A 85 19.57 -9.49 -1.38
CA GLN A 85 18.10 -9.45 -1.32
C GLN A 85 17.58 -8.03 -1.07
N GLN A 86 17.24 -7.36 -2.16
CA GLN A 86 16.59 -6.05 -2.14
C GLN A 86 15.06 -6.16 -2.02
N TRP A 87 14.45 -5.07 -1.55
CA TRP A 87 12.99 -4.87 -1.48
C TRP A 87 12.24 -6.05 -0.86
N ARG A 88 12.64 -6.45 0.35
CA ARG A 88 12.02 -7.59 1.04
C ARG A 88 10.56 -7.29 1.42
N HIS A 89 9.72 -8.30 1.32
CA HIS A 89 8.34 -8.27 1.78
C HIS A 89 8.22 -7.81 3.24
N LYS A 90 7.24 -6.93 3.57
CA LYS A 90 7.09 -6.35 4.91
C LYS A 90 5.80 -6.73 5.67
N MET A 91 4.93 -7.58 5.13
CA MET A 91 3.63 -7.86 5.74
C MET A 91 3.64 -8.88 6.89
N GLY A 92 4.81 -9.38 7.28
CA GLY A 92 4.91 -10.36 8.36
C GLY A 92 4.18 -11.67 8.02
N PRO A 93 3.34 -12.22 8.92
CA PRO A 93 2.63 -13.49 8.72
C PRO A 93 1.51 -13.46 7.66
N ILE A 94 1.20 -12.30 7.08
CA ILE A 94 0.13 -12.21 6.08
C ILE A 94 0.64 -12.80 4.76
N ASN A 95 -0.12 -13.76 4.22
CA ASN A 95 0.19 -14.42 2.96
C ASN A 95 -0.28 -13.58 1.76
N LEU A 96 0.28 -13.85 0.57
CA LEU A 96 -0.07 -13.13 -0.68
C LEU A 96 -1.53 -13.33 -1.10
N ALA A 97 -2.15 -14.46 -0.77
CA ALA A 97 -3.54 -14.73 -1.10
C ALA A 97 -4.48 -13.74 -0.42
N ARG A 98 -4.27 -13.45 0.87
CA ARG A 98 -5.03 -12.42 1.59
C ARG A 98 -4.84 -11.04 0.97
N VAL A 99 -3.61 -10.68 0.61
CA VAL A 99 -3.34 -9.40 -0.07
C VAL A 99 -4.14 -9.28 -1.38
N ARG A 100 -4.21 -10.36 -2.15
CA ARG A 100 -4.96 -10.38 -3.40
C ARG A 100 -6.45 -10.16 -3.17
N VAL A 101 -7.03 -10.80 -2.15
CA VAL A 101 -8.43 -10.60 -1.77
C VAL A 101 -8.66 -9.16 -1.34
N ASP A 102 -7.87 -8.63 -0.40
CA ASP A 102 -7.99 -7.27 0.12
C ASP A 102 -7.87 -6.20 -1.00
N LEU A 103 -6.99 -6.42 -1.98
CA LEU A 103 -6.83 -5.51 -3.13
C LEU A 103 -8.00 -5.62 -4.11
N ARG A 104 -8.54 -6.82 -4.32
CA ARG A 104 -9.70 -7.05 -5.19
C ARG A 104 -10.94 -6.35 -4.63
N GLU A 105 -11.17 -6.47 -3.32
CA GLU A 105 -12.30 -5.83 -2.64
C GLU A 105 -12.26 -4.29 -2.71
N LYS A 106 -11.05 -3.71 -2.79
CA LYS A 106 -10.86 -2.26 -2.94
C LYS A 106 -11.08 -1.75 -4.36
N LYS A 107 -11.06 -2.63 -5.38
CA LYS A 107 -11.35 -2.25 -6.75
C LYS A 107 -12.85 -2.35 -7.00
N GLU A 108 -13.44 -1.29 -7.55
CA GLU A 108 -14.86 -1.27 -7.93
C GLU A 108 -15.24 -2.43 -8.87
N ASN A 109 -14.36 -2.76 -9.81
CA ASN A 109 -14.59 -3.82 -10.80
C ASN A 109 -14.28 -5.24 -10.30
N LYS A 110 -13.83 -5.41 -9.04
CA LYS A 110 -13.38 -6.69 -8.46
C LYS A 110 -12.35 -7.46 -9.33
N GLU A 111 -11.61 -6.74 -10.14
CA GLU A 111 -10.59 -7.27 -11.03
C GLU A 111 -9.41 -7.85 -10.25
N GLU A 112 -8.71 -8.82 -10.83
CA GLU A 112 -7.49 -9.34 -10.24
C GLU A 112 -6.44 -8.23 -10.04
N PRO A 113 -5.74 -8.19 -8.90
CA PRO A 113 -4.62 -7.27 -8.72
C PRO A 113 -3.44 -7.66 -9.61
N ASN A 114 -2.87 -6.68 -10.31
CA ASN A 114 -1.66 -6.89 -11.11
C ASN A 114 -0.44 -7.14 -10.19
N GLN A 115 0.61 -7.76 -10.73
CA GLN A 115 1.86 -8.03 -10.03
C GLN A 115 2.51 -6.76 -9.46
N ALA A 116 2.45 -5.62 -10.16
CA ALA A 116 2.93 -4.34 -9.65
C ALA A 116 2.09 -3.84 -8.45
N GLU A 117 0.77 -4.01 -8.50
CA GLU A 117 -0.11 -3.64 -7.38
C GLU A 117 0.18 -4.51 -6.15
N ILE A 118 0.42 -5.81 -6.37
CA ILE A 118 0.88 -6.73 -5.33
C ILE A 118 2.26 -6.34 -4.82
N PHE A 119 3.21 -6.01 -5.69
CA PHE A 119 4.56 -5.58 -5.29
C PHE A 119 4.52 -4.36 -4.38
N VAL A 120 3.78 -3.33 -4.78
CA VAL A 120 3.57 -2.10 -4.00
C VAL A 120 2.87 -2.42 -2.68
N ALA A 121 1.77 -3.17 -2.67
CA ALA A 121 1.02 -3.49 -1.47
C ALA A 121 1.83 -4.28 -0.43
N THR A 122 2.62 -5.24 -0.90
CA THR A 122 3.43 -6.14 -0.08
C THR A 122 4.63 -5.45 0.57
N ARG A 123 5.13 -4.38 -0.05
CA ARG A 123 6.33 -3.65 0.40
C ARG A 123 6.03 -2.32 1.08
N ASN A 124 4.81 -1.80 0.94
CA ASN A 124 4.31 -0.74 1.80
C ASN A 124 4.28 -1.26 3.25
N GLY A 125 5.02 -0.59 4.13
CA GLY A 125 5.18 -1.03 5.52
C GLY A 125 3.84 -1.08 6.27
N LEU A 126 3.76 -1.94 7.28
CA LEU A 126 2.75 -1.84 8.33
C LEU A 126 2.86 -0.45 8.97
N LYS A 127 1.72 0.21 9.25
CA LYS A 127 1.64 1.56 9.84
C LYS A 127 2.67 1.69 10.98
N GLY A 128 3.58 2.67 10.86
CA GLY A 128 4.56 3.01 11.90
C GLY A 128 6.02 2.54 11.69
N LYS A 129 6.34 1.77 10.63
CA LYS A 129 7.75 1.44 10.31
C LYS A 129 8.24 2.24 9.11
N THR A 130 9.36 2.96 9.29
CA THR A 130 10.03 3.68 8.21
C THR A 130 10.50 2.71 7.11
N LEU A 131 10.32 3.13 5.86
CA LEU A 131 10.85 2.41 4.71
C LEU A 131 12.29 2.83 4.48
N ASP A 132 13.07 1.92 3.91
CA ASP A 132 14.38 2.26 3.37
C ASP A 132 14.19 3.18 2.14
N VAL A 133 15.10 4.13 1.96
CA VAL A 133 14.99 5.20 0.96
C VAL A 133 14.91 4.63 -0.45
N GLU A 134 15.73 3.61 -0.76
CA GLU A 134 15.74 2.96 -2.08
C GLU A 134 14.42 2.22 -2.33
N THR A 135 13.93 1.50 -1.32
CA THR A 135 12.64 0.81 -1.42
C THR A 135 11.49 1.79 -1.64
N GLN A 136 11.51 2.94 -0.98
CA GLN A 136 10.50 3.98 -1.16
C GLN A 136 10.56 4.60 -2.56
N ALA A 137 11.76 4.84 -3.09
CA ALA A 137 11.96 5.34 -4.45
C ALA A 137 11.39 4.37 -5.50
N VAL A 138 11.67 3.07 -5.37
CA VAL A 138 11.16 2.04 -6.29
C VAL A 138 9.64 1.93 -6.21
N ILE A 139 9.06 1.92 -5.01
CA ILE A 139 7.59 1.93 -4.85
C ILE A 139 6.97 3.17 -5.51
N LYS A 140 7.60 4.33 -5.37
CA LYS A 140 7.12 5.58 -6.00
C LYS A 140 7.19 5.47 -7.53
N LEU A 141 8.28 4.93 -8.07
CA LEU A 141 8.45 4.68 -9.50
C LEU A 141 7.39 3.73 -10.05
N GLU A 142 7.16 2.59 -9.39
CA GLU A 142 6.12 1.63 -9.83
C GLU A 142 4.72 2.23 -9.82
N LYS A 143 4.38 3.04 -8.81
CA LYS A 143 3.10 3.76 -8.77
C LYS A 143 2.96 4.74 -9.93
N LEU A 144 4.01 5.51 -10.23
CA LEU A 144 4.03 6.44 -11.36
C LEU A 144 3.86 5.70 -12.69
N LEU A 145 4.58 4.59 -12.87
CA LEU A 145 4.49 3.74 -14.04
C LEU A 145 3.05 3.20 -14.21
N LEU A 146 2.44 2.68 -13.14
CA LEU A 146 1.07 2.17 -13.16
C LEU A 146 0.06 3.26 -13.57
N MET A 147 0.22 4.49 -13.05
CA MET A 147 -0.62 5.63 -13.43
C MET A 147 -0.42 6.02 -14.90
N HIS A 148 0.82 6.07 -15.37
CA HIS A 148 1.13 6.37 -16.76
C HIS A 148 0.55 5.32 -17.72
N PHE A 149 0.71 4.03 -17.43
CA PHE A 149 0.14 2.96 -18.25
C PHE A 149 -1.38 3.03 -18.34
N LYS A 150 -2.07 3.27 -17.20
CA LYS A 150 -3.53 3.47 -17.21
C LYS A 150 -3.92 4.67 -18.09
N LYS A 151 -3.24 5.80 -17.95
CA LYS A 151 -3.50 7.00 -18.77
C LYS A 151 -3.25 6.74 -20.26
N PHE A 152 -2.17 6.05 -20.59
CA PHE A 152 -1.83 5.69 -21.97
C PHE A 152 -2.86 4.75 -22.60
N LEU A 153 -3.29 3.71 -21.87
CA LEU A 153 -4.33 2.79 -22.33
C LEU A 153 -5.66 3.50 -22.57
N VAL A 154 -6.09 4.36 -21.63
CA VAL A 154 -7.30 5.17 -21.81
C VAL A 154 -7.20 6.05 -23.05
N LYS A 155 -6.06 6.73 -23.23
CA LYS A 155 -5.83 7.59 -24.40
C LYS A 155 -5.87 6.80 -25.71
N ARG A 156 -5.21 5.64 -25.76
CA ARG A 156 -5.21 4.77 -26.95
C ARG A 156 -6.59 4.24 -27.29
N ILE A 157 -7.38 3.81 -26.30
CA ILE A 157 -8.77 3.36 -26.51
C ILE A 157 -9.64 4.50 -27.04
N GLN A 158 -9.45 5.72 -26.52
CA GLN A 158 -10.14 6.91 -27.04
C GLN A 158 -9.72 7.24 -28.47
N GLU A 159 -8.44 7.12 -28.83
CA GLU A 159 -7.95 7.38 -30.19
C GLU A 159 -8.40 6.30 -31.19
N GLU A 160 -8.45 5.02 -30.81
CA GLU A 160 -8.92 3.92 -31.66
C GLU A 160 -10.45 3.95 -31.90
N THR A 161 -11.23 4.58 -31.02
CA THR A 161 -12.71 4.66 -31.15
C THR A 161 -13.20 5.87 -31.94
N VAL A 162 -12.32 6.80 -32.31
CA VAL A 162 -12.70 8.00 -33.07
C VAL A 162 -12.67 7.71 -34.57
N THR A 163 -13.83 7.35 -35.12
CA THR A 163 -14.08 7.33 -36.58
C THR A 163 -14.33 8.75 -37.10
N LYS A 164 -14.03 9.04 -38.38
CA LYS A 164 -14.29 10.37 -38.99
C LYS A 164 -15.74 10.85 -38.78
N THR A 165 -16.68 9.91 -38.72
CA THR A 165 -18.10 10.13 -38.44
C THR A 165 -18.38 10.59 -37.01
N SER A 166 -17.64 10.10 -36.00
CA SER A 166 -17.83 10.52 -34.60
C SER A 166 -17.32 11.94 -34.35
N LEU A 167 -16.22 12.35 -35.01
CA LEU A 167 -15.77 13.75 -34.99
C LEU A 167 -16.82 14.72 -35.56
N LYS A 168 -17.53 14.32 -36.61
CA LYS A 168 -18.60 15.15 -37.20
C LYS A 168 -19.79 15.28 -36.25
N LYS A 169 -20.21 14.18 -35.61
CA LYS A 169 -21.28 14.18 -34.60
C LYS A 169 -20.91 15.02 -33.37
N ASN A 170 -19.67 14.98 -32.91
CA ASN A 170 -19.23 15.77 -31.76
C ASN A 170 -19.26 17.28 -32.08
N LYS A 171 -18.84 17.69 -33.29
CA LYS A 171 -18.96 19.08 -33.74
C LYS A 171 -20.41 19.55 -33.80
N GLU A 172 -21.31 18.73 -34.34
CA GLU A 172 -22.75 19.03 -34.35
C GLU A 172 -23.32 19.18 -32.93
N ILE A 173 -22.90 18.32 -31.99
CA ILE A 173 -23.31 18.41 -30.57
C ILE A 173 -22.82 19.71 -29.93
N ASP A 174 -21.57 20.12 -30.16
CA ASP A 174 -21.01 21.35 -29.59
C ASP A 174 -21.72 22.59 -30.15
N GLU A 175 -22.11 22.56 -31.43
CA GLU A 175 -22.84 23.64 -32.08
C GLU A 175 -24.30 23.75 -31.56
N ILE A 176 -24.97 22.60 -31.36
CA ILE A 176 -26.29 22.55 -30.72
C ILE A 176 -26.23 23.06 -29.29
N LYS A 177 -25.21 22.70 -28.52
CA LYS A 177 -25.02 23.20 -27.14
C LYS A 177 -24.86 24.71 -27.13
N LYS A 178 -23.99 25.26 -27.98
CA LYS A 178 -23.80 26.72 -28.09
C LYS A 178 -25.10 27.45 -28.42
N GLN A 179 -25.87 26.96 -29.39
CA GLN A 179 -27.17 27.54 -29.74
C GLN A 179 -28.18 27.43 -28.59
N SER A 180 -28.14 26.33 -27.82
CA SER A 180 -29.03 26.17 -26.65
C SER A 180 -28.67 27.15 -25.54
N GLU A 181 -27.39 27.41 -25.31
CA GLU A 181 -26.92 28.39 -24.33
C GLU A 181 -27.33 29.81 -24.73
N GLU A 182 -27.18 30.18 -26.00
CA GLU A 182 -27.62 31.47 -26.55
C GLU A 182 -29.15 31.67 -26.43
N LYS A 183 -29.95 30.63 -26.65
CA LYS A 183 -31.40 30.71 -26.46
C LYS A 183 -31.79 30.86 -24.99
N VAL A 184 -31.09 30.16 -24.09
CA VAL A 184 -31.34 30.26 -22.65
C VAL A 184 -30.99 31.66 -22.12
N THR A 185 -29.91 32.26 -22.60
CA THR A 185 -29.56 33.64 -22.22
C THR A 185 -30.58 34.65 -22.73
N ALA A 186 -31.06 34.50 -23.97
CA ALA A 186 -32.11 35.36 -24.54
C ALA A 186 -33.43 35.28 -23.74
N LEU A 187 -33.92 34.07 -23.46
CA LEU A 187 -35.14 33.88 -22.67
C LEU A 187 -35.00 34.45 -21.24
N LYS A 188 -33.80 34.39 -20.67
CA LYS A 188 -33.54 34.96 -19.35
C LYS A 188 -33.61 36.48 -19.37
N THR A 189 -33.10 37.13 -20.41
CA THR A 189 -33.23 38.59 -20.57
C THR A 189 -34.68 39.03 -20.78
N GLU A 190 -35.48 38.27 -21.55
CA GLU A 190 -36.91 38.56 -21.74
C GLU A 190 -37.69 38.42 -20.43
N LEU A 191 -37.39 37.38 -19.64
CA LEU A 191 -38.02 37.17 -18.33
C LEU A 191 -37.71 38.33 -17.37
N ASP A 192 -36.49 38.84 -17.38
CA ASP A 192 -36.10 39.96 -16.53
C ASP A 192 -36.78 41.27 -16.95
N ASP A 193 -36.96 41.52 -18.26
CA ASP A 193 -37.75 42.66 -18.76
C ASP A 193 -39.23 42.55 -18.34
N HIS A 194 -39.83 41.37 -18.48
CA HIS A 194 -41.20 41.13 -18.03
C HIS A 194 -41.38 41.33 -16.52
N LYS A 195 -40.41 40.91 -15.70
CA LYS A 195 -40.43 41.17 -14.24
C LYS A 195 -40.38 42.66 -13.93
N GLN A 196 -39.54 43.42 -14.61
CA GLN A 196 -39.46 44.88 -14.42
C GLN A 196 -40.79 45.58 -14.77
N ARG A 197 -41.44 45.16 -15.86
CA ARG A 197 -42.77 45.67 -16.23
C ARG A 197 -43.83 45.36 -15.18
N LEU A 198 -43.84 44.14 -14.63
CA LEU A 198 -44.77 43.76 -13.56
C LEU A 198 -44.53 44.60 -12.30
N GLN A 199 -43.28 44.80 -11.90
CA GLN A 199 -42.96 45.66 -10.75
C GLN A 199 -43.46 47.09 -10.95
N GLY A 200 -43.25 47.66 -12.14
CA GLY A 200 -43.75 48.99 -12.47
C GLY A 200 -45.28 49.10 -12.39
N LEU A 201 -46.00 48.05 -12.82
CA LEU A 201 -47.46 47.99 -12.69
C LEU A 201 -47.90 47.88 -11.22
N GLU A 202 -47.21 47.05 -10.41
CA GLU A 202 -47.47 46.94 -8.97
C GLU A 202 -47.29 48.29 -8.26
N ASP A 203 -46.23 49.03 -8.60
CA ASP A 203 -45.95 50.35 -8.02
C ASP A 203 -47.05 51.36 -8.37
N ILE A 204 -47.54 51.35 -9.62
CA ILE A 204 -48.65 52.21 -10.07
C ILE A 204 -49.95 51.87 -9.31
N VAL A 205 -50.28 50.57 -9.18
CA VAL A 205 -51.48 50.12 -8.44
C VAL A 205 -51.40 50.55 -6.97
N LYS A 206 -50.23 50.43 -6.34
CA LYS A 206 -50.00 50.85 -4.96
C LYS A 206 -50.18 52.36 -4.78
N LEU A 207 -49.76 53.16 -5.76
CA LEU A 207 -49.92 54.61 -5.78
C LEU A 207 -51.40 55.02 -5.92
N MET A 208 -52.17 54.32 -6.77
CA MET A 208 -53.62 54.54 -6.91
C MET A 208 -54.40 54.17 -5.64
N LEU A 209 -53.98 53.14 -4.90
CA LEU A 209 -54.59 52.76 -3.62
C LEU A 209 -54.32 53.77 -2.49
N GLN A 210 -53.18 54.48 -2.52
CA GLN A 210 -52.88 55.54 -1.54
C GLN A 210 -53.71 56.81 -1.75
N GLN A 211 -54.11 57.12 -2.99
CA GLN A 211 -54.94 58.27 -3.32
C GLN A 211 -56.44 58.07 -3.01
N THR A 212 -56.86 56.84 -2.72
CA THR A 212 -58.27 56.46 -2.50
C THR A 212 -58.65 56.23 -1.03
N SER A 213 -57.75 56.48 -0.07
CA SER A 213 -58.08 56.51 1.36
C SER A 213 -58.52 57.93 1.77
N PRO A 214 -59.82 58.17 2.05
CA PRO A 214 -60.27 59.48 2.51
C PRO A 214 -59.92 59.65 4.00
N VAL A 215 -59.52 60.88 4.34
CA VAL A 215 -59.53 61.42 5.70
C VAL A 215 -60.93 61.22 6.27
N SER A 216 -61.07 60.37 7.28
CA SER A 216 -62.21 60.39 8.19
C SER A 216 -62.05 61.59 9.12
N GLU A 217 -63.06 62.48 9.11
CA GLU A 217 -63.38 63.41 10.20
C GLU A 217 -63.54 62.68 11.54
#